data_AF-A0A1A6HGY9-F1
#
_entry.id   AF-A0A1A6HGY9-F1
#
_cell.length_a   1.000
_cell.length_b   1.000
_cell.length_c   1.000
_cell.angle_alpha   90.00
_cell.angle_beta   90.00
_cell.angle_gamma   90.00
#
_symmetry.space_group_name_H-M   'P 1'
#
loop_
_entity.id
_entity.type
_entity.pdbx_description
1 polymer ?
#
loop_
_entity_poly.entity_id
_entity_poly.type
_entity_poly.pdbx_seq_one_letter_code
_entity_poly.pdbx_strand_id
1 'polypeptide(L)'
;MVFPAKRLCVVPSMEGVRWAFSCGTWLPSRAEWLLAVRSIQPEEKERIGQFVFARDAKAAMALKESFIKAIGVGLGFEMQRLEFDVSPLNLDIGQVYKETRLFLDGEEEKEWAFE
;
A
#
# COMPACT_ATOMS: atom_id res chain seq x y z
N MET A 1 21.31 -15.64 -25.38
CA MET A 1 20.64 -14.32 -25.34
C MET A 1 19.53 -14.42 -24.30
N VAL A 2 19.77 -13.89 -23.10
CA VAL A 2 18.77 -13.86 -22.04
C VAL A 2 18.07 -12.51 -22.18
N PHE A 3 16.83 -12.51 -22.67
CA PHE A 3 15.97 -11.34 -22.57
C PHE A 3 15.57 -11.21 -21.10
N PRO A 4 15.83 -10.09 -20.41
CA PRO A 4 15.22 -9.87 -19.12
C PRO A 4 13.73 -9.68 -19.36
N ALA A 5 12.91 -10.55 -18.78
CA ALA A 5 11.47 -10.42 -18.76
C ALA A 5 11.09 -9.20 -17.88
N LYS A 6 11.29 -7.99 -18.40
CA LYS A 6 10.57 -6.81 -17.91
C LYS A 6 9.12 -7.02 -18.32
N ARG A 7 8.36 -7.70 -17.48
CA ARG A 7 6.91 -7.73 -17.56
C ARG A 7 6.46 -6.31 -17.21
N LEU A 8 6.36 -5.47 -18.24
CA LEU A 8 5.80 -4.13 -18.17
C LEU A 8 4.40 -4.25 -17.53
N CYS A 9 4.29 -3.99 -16.24
CA CYS A 9 3.05 -3.50 -15.70
C CYS A 9 2.98 -2.04 -16.14
N VAL A 10 2.42 -1.81 -17.33
CA VAL A 10 2.01 -0.47 -17.73
C VAL A 10 0.94 -0.07 -16.72
N VAL A 11 1.31 0.73 -15.73
CA VAL A 11 0.33 1.37 -14.85
C VAL A 11 -0.47 2.29 -15.76
N PRO A 12 -1.79 2.08 -15.94
CA PRO A 12 -2.57 2.93 -16.82
C PRO A 12 -2.56 4.37 -16.29
N SER A 13 -2.42 5.35 -17.19
CA SER A 13 -2.60 6.76 -16.84
C SER A 13 -4.05 6.97 -16.42
N MET A 14 -4.29 7.18 -15.11
CA MET A 14 -5.61 7.32 -14.52
C MET A 14 -5.91 8.77 -14.15
N GLU A 15 -7.18 9.15 -14.26
CA GLU A 15 -7.70 10.38 -13.66
C GLU A 15 -7.58 10.29 -12.13
N GLY A 16 -7.28 11.41 -11.46
CA GLY A 16 -6.98 11.42 -10.02
C GLY A 16 -8.12 10.88 -9.16
N VAL A 17 -7.90 9.70 -8.55
CA VAL A 17 -8.84 9.09 -7.59
C VAL A 17 -8.49 9.57 -6.18
N ARG A 18 -9.48 10.08 -5.43
CA ARG A 18 -9.32 10.47 -4.03
C ARG A 18 -10.05 9.49 -3.12
N TRP A 19 -9.29 8.68 -2.39
CA TRP A 19 -9.81 7.80 -1.33
C TRP A 19 -9.24 8.18 0.02
N ALA A 20 -10.08 8.14 1.05
CA ALA A 20 -9.68 8.37 2.43
C ALA A 20 -10.00 7.14 3.26
N PHE A 21 -9.05 6.71 4.09
CA PHE A 21 -9.20 5.56 4.98
C PHE A 21 -8.93 6.01 6.42
N SER A 22 -9.92 5.86 7.29
CA SER A 22 -9.76 6.22 8.70
C SER A 22 -9.06 5.12 9.49
N CYS A 23 -7.76 4.90 9.24
CA CYS A 23 -6.96 3.86 9.92
C CYS A 23 -6.89 4.03 11.44
N GLY A 24 -7.00 5.27 11.94
CA GLY A 24 -6.99 5.59 13.37
C GLY A 24 -8.26 5.13 14.11
N THR A 25 -9.42 5.18 13.45
CA THR A 25 -10.69 4.69 13.99
C THR A 25 -11.01 3.27 13.54
N TRP A 26 -10.23 2.72 12.61
CA TRP A 26 -10.33 1.32 12.22
C TRP A 26 -9.85 0.41 13.37
N LEU A 27 -10.81 -0.17 14.07
CA LEU A 27 -10.63 -1.10 15.18
C LEU A 27 -11.17 -2.48 14.77
N PRO A 28 -10.48 -3.20 13.86
CA PRO A 28 -10.94 -4.52 13.46
C PRO A 28 -10.93 -5.47 14.66
N SER A 29 -11.98 -6.27 14.79
CA SER A 29 -11.96 -7.43 15.67
C SER A 29 -10.86 -8.40 15.22
N ARG A 30 -10.44 -9.30 16.12
CA ARG A 30 -9.45 -10.33 15.79
C ARG A 30 -9.87 -11.16 14.58
N ALA A 31 -11.16 -11.45 14.44
CA ALA A 31 -11.68 -12.22 13.30
C ALA A 31 -11.57 -11.44 11.99
N GLU A 32 -11.94 -10.16 11.98
CA GLU A 32 -11.82 -9.29 10.81
C GLU A 32 -10.36 -9.07 10.41
N TRP A 33 -9.48 -8.86 11.40
CA TRP A 33 -8.04 -8.75 11.14
C TRP A 33 -7.47 -10.02 10.52
N LEU A 34 -7.81 -11.19 11.08
CA LEU A 34 -7.37 -12.47 10.52
C LEU A 34 -7.95 -12.72 9.13
N LEU A 35 -9.18 -12.27 8.85
CA LEU A 35 -9.77 -12.37 7.52
C LEU A 35 -9.03 -11.48 6.52
N ALA A 36 -8.73 -10.24 6.89
CA ALA A 36 -7.94 -9.32 6.06
C ALA A 36 -6.55 -9.90 5.77
N VAL A 37 -5.85 -10.40 6.80
CA VAL A 37 -4.52 -11.02 6.68
C VAL A 37 -4.55 -12.30 5.83
N ARG A 38 -5.67 -13.02 5.74
CA ARG A 38 -5.81 -14.19 4.87
C ARG A 38 -5.92 -13.83 3.38
N SER A 39 -6.33 -12.62 3.06
CA SER A 39 -6.41 -12.11 1.69
C SER A 39 -5.07 -11.58 1.17
N ILE A 40 -4.07 -11.50 2.04
CA ILE A 40 -2.73 -10.99 1.75
C ILE A 40 -1.80 -12.16 1.40
N GLN A 41 -0.90 -11.94 0.45
CA GLN A 41 0.12 -12.91 0.08
C GLN A 41 1.01 -13.27 1.30
N PRO A 42 1.47 -14.53 1.44
CA PRO A 42 2.24 -14.98 2.63
C PRO A 42 3.42 -14.08 2.98
N GLU A 43 4.12 -13.57 1.97
CA GLU A 43 5.32 -12.76 2.12
C GLU A 43 4.99 -11.34 2.60
N GLU A 44 3.88 -10.77 2.12
CA GLU A 44 3.39 -9.49 2.58
C GLU A 44 2.84 -9.59 4.01
N LYS A 45 2.23 -10.73 4.37
CA LYS A 45 1.83 -11.03 5.74
C LYS A 45 3.05 -11.08 6.68
N GLU A 46 4.19 -11.62 6.23
CA GLU A 46 5.43 -11.58 7.01
C GLU A 46 5.93 -10.14 7.22
N ARG A 47 5.94 -9.29 6.18
CA ARG A 47 6.31 -7.87 6.30
C ARG A 47 5.40 -7.13 7.28
N ILE A 48 4.08 -7.30 7.16
CA ILE A 48 3.11 -6.68 8.07
C ILE A 48 3.32 -7.19 9.50
N GLY A 49 3.74 -8.44 9.68
CA GLY A 49 4.09 -9.03 10.97
C GLY A 49 5.35 -8.46 11.61
N GLN A 50 6.20 -7.73 10.88
CA GLN A 50 7.41 -7.10 11.42
C GLN A 50 7.15 -5.73 12.05
N PHE A 51 5.99 -5.12 11.83
CA PHE A 51 5.65 -3.85 12.46
C PHE A 51 5.50 -4.00 13.98
N VAL A 52 6.17 -3.12 14.73
CA VAL A 52 6.08 -3.08 16.20
C VAL A 52 4.74 -2.51 16.66
N PHE A 53 4.16 -1.56 15.90
CA PHE A 53 2.90 -0.92 16.24
C PHE A 53 1.78 -1.32 15.28
N ALA A 54 0.63 -1.71 15.85
CA ALA A 54 -0.55 -2.09 15.05
C ALA A 54 -1.06 -0.97 14.13
N ARG A 55 -0.81 0.29 14.48
CA ARG A 55 -1.18 1.43 13.63
C ARG A 55 -0.39 1.44 12.32
N ASP A 56 0.89 1.06 12.36
CA ASP A 56 1.78 1.05 11.19
C ASP A 56 1.39 -0.13 10.28
N ALA A 57 1.11 -1.30 10.86
CA ALA A 57 0.56 -2.45 10.15
C ALA A 57 -0.76 -2.14 9.43
N LYS A 58 -1.68 -1.41 10.10
CA LYS A 58 -2.95 -0.98 9.50
C LYS A 58 -2.73 0.02 8.36
N ALA A 59 -1.84 0.99 8.54
CA ALA A 59 -1.54 2.00 7.53
C ALA A 59 -0.91 1.38 6.28
N ALA A 60 0.08 0.50 6.45
CA ALA A 60 0.72 -0.22 5.35
C ALA A 60 -0.30 -1.05 4.54
N MET A 61 -1.19 -1.76 5.23
CA MET A 61 -2.26 -2.53 4.59
C MET A 61 -3.22 -1.63 3.79
N ALA A 62 -3.62 -0.48 4.36
CA ALA A 62 -4.51 0.45 3.68
C ALA A 62 -3.89 1.07 2.42
N LEU A 63 -2.60 1.44 2.46
CA LEU A 63 -1.87 1.99 1.31
C LEU A 63 -1.73 0.99 0.16
N LYS A 64 -1.40 -0.27 0.48
CA LYS A 64 -1.32 -1.33 -0.54
C LYS A 64 -2.68 -1.62 -1.18
N GLU A 65 -3.72 -1.73 -0.35
CA GLU A 65 -5.09 -1.91 -0.83
C GLU A 65 -5.59 -0.73 -1.69
N SER A 66 -5.27 0.52 -1.30
CA SER A 66 -5.66 1.70 -2.06
C SER A 66 -4.93 1.75 -3.41
N PHE A 67 -3.64 1.42 -3.46
CA PHE A 67 -2.92 1.36 -4.73
C PHE A 67 -3.50 0.28 -5.66
N ILE A 68 -3.70 -0.94 -5.16
CA ILE A 68 -4.20 -2.09 -5.96
C ILE A 68 -5.59 -1.82 -6.51
N LYS A 69 -6.46 -1.23 -5.69
CA LYS A 69 -7.80 -0.85 -6.13
C LYS A 69 -7.73 0.28 -7.16
N ALA A 70 -6.81 1.23 -7.02
CA ALA A 70 -6.65 2.31 -7.99
C ALA A 70 -6.25 1.73 -9.34
N ILE A 71 -5.20 0.91 -9.41
CA ILE A 71 -4.75 0.31 -10.69
C ILE A 71 -5.74 -0.69 -11.32
N GLY A 72 -6.76 -1.16 -10.57
CA GLY A 72 -7.81 -2.03 -11.08
C GLY A 72 -7.38 -3.46 -11.43
N VAL A 73 -6.18 -3.88 -10.99
CA VAL A 73 -5.61 -5.20 -11.34
C VAL A 73 -6.06 -6.30 -10.37
N GLY A 74 -6.66 -5.92 -9.23
CA GLY A 74 -7.14 -6.85 -8.21
C GLY A 74 -6.02 -7.61 -7.49
N LEU A 75 -6.37 -8.70 -6.79
CA LEU A 75 -5.44 -9.51 -5.98
C LEU A 75 -4.34 -10.24 -6.79
N GLY A 76 -4.37 -10.15 -8.12
CA GLY A 76 -3.32 -10.72 -8.99
C GLY A 76 -2.05 -9.88 -9.06
N PHE A 77 -2.04 -8.68 -8.45
CA PHE A 77 -0.87 -7.83 -8.38
C PHE A 77 0.08 -8.29 -7.27
N GLU A 78 1.37 -8.41 -7.60
CA GLU A 78 2.41 -8.79 -6.63
C GLU A 78 2.68 -7.63 -5.66
N MET A 79 2.12 -7.73 -4.44
CA MET A 79 2.20 -6.69 -3.40
C MET A 79 3.64 -6.38 -2.97
N GLN A 80 4.55 -7.35 -3.14
CA GLN A 80 5.98 -7.23 -2.81
C GLN A 80 6.69 -6.14 -3.60
N ARG A 81 6.20 -5.85 -4.81
CA ARG A 81 6.79 -4.85 -5.69
C ARG A 81 6.58 -3.43 -5.18
N LEU A 82 5.62 -3.24 -4.26
CA LEU A 82 5.26 -1.95 -3.68
C LEU A 82 5.97 -1.74 -2.35
N GLU A 83 6.71 -0.64 -2.28
CA GLU A 83 7.24 -0.11 -1.03
C GLU A 83 6.74 1.30 -0.81
N PHE A 84 6.29 1.58 0.41
CA PHE A 84 5.81 2.91 0.80
C PHE A 84 6.77 3.46 1.84
N ASP A 85 7.37 4.60 1.53
CA ASP A 85 8.12 5.39 2.50
C ASP A 85 7.18 6.45 3.06
N VAL A 86 6.60 6.15 4.23
CA VAL A 86 5.60 7.02 4.88
C VAL A 86 6.31 8.10 5.69
N SER A 87 6.07 9.34 5.33
CA SER A 87 6.55 10.53 6.03
C SER A 87 5.45 11.59 6.08
N PRO A 88 5.31 12.35 7.18
CA PRO A 88 5.92 12.11 8.49
C PRO A 88 5.23 10.96 9.25
N LEU A 89 5.97 10.27 10.12
CA LEU A 89 5.41 9.18 10.96
C LEU A 89 4.41 9.66 12.01
N ASN A 90 4.47 10.95 12.37
CA ASN A 90 3.51 11.59 13.25
C ASN A 90 2.63 12.52 12.40
N LEU A 91 1.36 12.18 12.30
CA LEU A 91 0.36 12.89 11.53
C LEU A 91 -0.54 13.65 12.49
N ASP A 92 -0.68 14.96 12.29
CA ASP A 92 -1.56 15.82 13.07
C ASP A 92 -2.97 15.85 12.47
N ILE A 93 -3.97 15.87 13.36
CA ILE A 93 -5.38 15.90 12.95
C ILE A 93 -5.67 17.24 12.26
N GLY A 94 -6.24 17.18 11.06
CA GLY A 94 -6.63 18.37 10.28
C GLY A 94 -5.57 18.85 9.30
N GLN A 95 -4.43 18.16 9.20
CA GLN A 95 -3.38 18.44 8.22
C GLN A 95 -3.33 17.33 7.16
N VAL A 96 -3.11 17.73 5.90
CA VAL A 96 -2.91 16.82 4.76
C VAL A 96 -1.41 16.71 4.52
N TYR A 97 -0.92 15.47 4.37
CA TYR A 97 0.48 15.16 4.16
C TYR A 97 0.64 14.48 2.80
N LYS A 98 1.64 14.88 2.02
CA LYS A 98 1.87 14.36 0.65
C LYS A 98 3.24 13.73 0.46
N GLU A 99 4.00 13.62 1.55
CA GLU A 99 5.40 13.21 1.54
C GLU A 99 5.54 11.68 1.49
N THR A 100 4.45 10.93 1.51
CA THR A 100 4.47 9.47 1.33
C THR A 100 4.88 9.15 -0.11
N ARG A 101 6.01 8.47 -0.25
CA ARG A 101 6.57 8.06 -1.54
C ARG A 101 6.25 6.61 -1.83
N LEU A 102 5.88 6.33 -3.08
CA LEU A 102 5.70 4.99 -3.60
C LEU A 102 6.93 4.57 -4.40
N PHE A 103 7.41 3.36 -4.13
CA PHE A 103 8.43 2.70 -4.92
C PHE A 103 7.85 1.44 -5.53
N LEU A 104 8.04 1.28 -6.84
CA LEU A 104 7.70 0.07 -7.60
C LEU A 104 9.00 -0.60 -8.07
N ASP A 105 9.24 -1.83 -7.64
CA ASP A 105 10.48 -2.58 -7.93
C ASP A 105 11.77 -1.80 -7.56
N GLY A 106 11.70 -0.95 -6.53
CA GLY A 106 12.79 -0.11 -6.05
C GLY A 106 12.93 1.25 -6.74
N GLU A 107 12.13 1.54 -7.77
CA GLU A 107 12.11 2.83 -8.47
C GLU A 107 10.98 3.72 -7.94
N GLU A 108 11.26 5.01 -7.71
CA GLU A 108 10.27 5.96 -7.19
C GLU A 108 9.23 6.34 -8.26
N GLU A 109 7.96 6.13 -7.95
CA GLU A 109 6.81 6.46 -8.80
C GLU A 109 6.29 7.88 -8.50
N LYS A 110 6.71 8.86 -9.33
CA LYS A 110 6.42 10.29 -9.11
C LYS A 110 5.05 10.74 -9.59
N GLU A 111 4.36 9.91 -10.36
CA GLU A 111 3.00 10.20 -10.85
C GLU A 111 1.92 9.93 -9.78
N TRP A 112 2.31 9.27 -8.68
CA TRP A 112 1.42 8.94 -7.58
C TRP A 112 1.63 9.89 -6.40
N ALA A 113 0.51 10.36 -5.85
CA ALA A 113 0.49 11.13 -4.62
C ALA A 113 -0.51 10.49 -3.64
N PHE A 114 -0.10 10.38 -2.38
CA PHE A 114 -0.93 9.85 -1.29
C PHE A 114 -1.16 10.99 -0.29
N GLU A 115 -2.42 11.19 0.11
CA GLU A 115 -2.92 12.30 0.96
C GLU A 115 -3.68 11.78 2.19
#